data_AF-A0A7S2BH14-F1
#
_entry.id   AF-A0A7S2BH14-F1
#
_cell.length_a   1.000
_cell.length_b   1.000
_cell.length_c   1.000
_cell.angle_alpha   90.00
_cell.angle_beta   90.00
_cell.angle_gamma   90.00
#
_symmetry.space_group_name_H-M   'P 1'
#
loop_
_entity.id
_entity.type
_entity.pdbx_description
1 polymer ?
#
loop_
_entity_poly.entity_id
_entity_poly.type
_entity_poly.pdbx_seq_one_letter_code
_entity_poly.pdbx_strand_id
1 'polypeptide(L)'
;PRVATAESVGGPAYSSSSFEAAKAIACQGRQSFVHLNSGWAPFVPRLHTELRSALSAWAALKSFPPTEAPYDDFAIHLRCGDVLARGIKGYGVLPVGAMIALIPPEARTVGIITQDWESKCQPGKSCSCQCKRIVNSMAELIEKERKVTVKVRADFEELASWARLAFAPMGTVCSPSTFCLYPTLAAARGFWALDKSNNLFPAGEKVSEMMPSFNVISMPIAISYNSLHGGHRRGLRELGGGNIDNSCSNGMGESAVKKLTSTAWLPPLCKGEAGDAGDNRVRLHGGGCAPMGHARRITNESSAR
;
A
#
# COMPACT_ATOMS: atom_id res chain seq x y z
N PRO A 1 -42.00 -12.26 23.98
CA PRO A 1 -40.60 -11.93 23.64
C PRO A 1 -40.55 -10.78 22.61
N ARG A 2 -40.36 -9.54 23.07
CA ARG A 2 -40.21 -8.37 22.20
C ARG A 2 -38.75 -8.25 21.78
N VAL A 3 -38.52 -8.16 20.47
CA VAL A 3 -37.21 -7.92 19.85
C VAL A 3 -36.78 -6.50 20.21
N ALA A 4 -35.65 -6.35 20.91
CA ALA A 4 -35.06 -5.06 21.22
C ALA A 4 -34.44 -4.48 19.94
N THR A 5 -34.96 -3.35 19.49
CA THR A 5 -34.35 -2.51 18.46
C THR A 5 -33.07 -1.88 19.01
N ALA A 6 -31.97 -2.00 18.26
CA ALA A 6 -30.70 -1.36 18.60
C ALA A 6 -30.89 0.16 18.62
N GLU A 7 -30.84 0.75 19.81
CA GLU A 7 -30.70 2.19 19.96
C GLU A 7 -29.33 2.61 19.43
N SER A 8 -29.33 3.46 18.41
CA SER A 8 -28.13 4.10 17.90
C SER A 8 -27.56 5.00 18.99
N VAL A 9 -26.43 4.63 19.56
CA VAL A 9 -25.63 5.52 20.40
C VAL A 9 -25.22 6.71 19.52
N GLY A 10 -25.89 7.84 19.72
CA GLY A 10 -25.63 9.09 19.01
C GLY A 10 -24.23 9.59 19.34
N GLY A 11 -23.25 9.26 18.50
CA GLY A 11 -21.95 9.93 18.50
C GLY A 11 -22.12 11.43 18.22
N PRO A 12 -21.17 12.28 18.64
CA PRO A 12 -21.22 13.70 18.37
C PRO A 12 -21.35 13.94 16.86
N ALA A 13 -22.30 14.79 16.47
CA ALA A 13 -22.48 15.18 15.08
C ALA A 13 -21.24 15.94 14.60
N TYR A 14 -20.39 15.28 13.81
CA TYR A 14 -19.23 15.93 13.20
C TYR A 14 -19.72 16.86 12.08
N SER A 15 -19.54 18.16 12.26
CA SER A 15 -19.74 19.13 11.19
C SER A 15 -18.66 18.95 10.11
N SER A 16 -18.98 19.27 8.85
CA SER A 16 -18.00 19.31 7.75
C SER A 16 -16.80 20.23 8.07
N SER A 17 -17.02 21.29 8.85
CA SER A 17 -15.96 22.18 9.34
C SER A 17 -15.01 21.50 10.34
N SER A 18 -15.48 20.58 11.17
CA SER A 18 -14.65 19.83 12.12
C SER A 18 -13.74 18.84 11.38
N PHE A 19 -14.24 18.26 10.29
CA PHE A 19 -13.47 17.36 9.47
C PHE A 19 -12.40 18.08 8.64
N GLU A 20 -12.74 19.19 7.99
CA GLU A 20 -11.75 20.01 7.25
C GLU A 20 -10.67 20.56 8.19
N ALA A 21 -11.02 20.92 9.43
CA ALA A 21 -10.03 21.29 10.45
C ALA A 21 -9.12 20.11 10.82
N ALA A 22 -9.67 18.92 11.06
CA ALA A 22 -8.88 17.71 11.33
C ALA A 22 -7.96 17.34 10.15
N LYS A 23 -8.45 17.48 8.93
CA LYS A 23 -7.69 17.29 7.69
C LYS A 23 -6.58 18.32 7.55
N ALA A 24 -6.85 19.61 7.78
CA ALA A 24 -5.83 20.66 7.74
C ALA A 24 -4.72 20.39 8.78
N ILE A 25 -5.08 19.90 9.97
CA ILE A 25 -4.13 19.51 11.01
C ILE A 25 -3.28 18.30 10.55
N ALA A 26 -3.92 17.25 10.03
CA ALA A 26 -3.26 16.02 9.62
C ALA A 26 -2.41 16.15 8.35
N CYS A 27 -2.83 16.96 7.38
CA CYS A 27 -2.23 17.02 6.04
C CYS A 27 -1.48 18.33 5.75
N GLN A 28 -1.75 19.44 6.47
CA GLN A 28 -1.24 20.78 6.12
C GLN A 28 -0.54 21.52 7.27
N GLY A 29 -0.70 21.09 8.53
CA GLY A 29 -0.07 21.72 9.69
C GLY A 29 1.34 21.20 10.01
N ARG A 30 2.02 21.81 11.01
CA ARG A 30 3.27 21.25 11.62
C ARG A 30 3.09 19.82 12.17
N GLN A 31 1.84 19.39 12.36
CA GLN A 31 1.45 18.05 12.80
C GLN A 31 1.41 17.01 11.67
N SER A 32 1.67 17.41 10.41
CA SER A 32 1.79 16.50 9.25
C SER A 32 2.86 15.41 9.39
N PHE A 33 3.70 15.51 10.43
CA PHE A 33 4.73 14.54 10.79
C PHE A 33 4.54 13.92 12.17
N VAL A 34 3.35 14.02 12.78
CA VAL A 34 3.06 13.35 14.06
C VAL A 34 3.40 11.87 13.99
N HIS A 35 3.19 11.25 12.81
CA HIS A 35 3.50 9.84 12.61
C HIS A 35 4.99 9.49 12.76
N LEU A 36 5.90 10.48 12.68
CA LEU A 36 7.34 10.30 12.89
C LEU A 36 7.74 10.21 14.38
N ASN A 37 6.88 10.66 15.31
CA ASN A 37 7.18 10.65 16.74
C ASN A 37 6.47 9.49 17.45
N SER A 38 7.18 8.44 17.85
CA SER A 38 6.60 7.24 18.50
C SER A 38 5.63 7.47 19.68
N GLY A 39 5.65 8.65 20.32
CA GLY A 39 4.68 9.05 21.34
C GLY A 39 3.22 9.13 20.85
N TRP A 40 2.97 9.18 19.53
CA TRP A 40 1.60 9.20 18.99
C TRP A 40 0.95 7.81 18.93
N ALA A 41 1.75 6.74 18.99
CA ALA A 41 1.29 5.37 18.75
C ALA A 41 0.10 4.96 19.67
N PRO A 42 0.07 5.31 20.97
CA PRO A 42 -1.07 5.01 21.84
C PRO A 42 -2.41 5.62 21.40
N PHE A 43 -2.40 6.67 20.57
CA PHE A 43 -3.61 7.33 20.08
C PHE A 43 -4.20 6.66 18.84
N VAL A 44 -3.49 5.72 18.22
CA VAL A 44 -3.89 5.13 16.94
C VAL A 44 -5.23 4.36 17.04
N PRO A 45 -5.52 3.56 18.08
CA PRO A 45 -6.83 2.92 18.20
C PRO A 45 -8.01 3.91 18.21
N ARG A 46 -7.83 5.06 18.89
CA ARG A 46 -8.82 6.14 18.88
C ARG A 46 -8.93 6.78 17.48
N LEU A 47 -7.79 7.05 16.84
CA LEU A 47 -7.73 7.61 15.49
C LEU A 47 -8.43 6.70 14.47
N HIS A 48 -8.29 5.38 14.57
CA HIS A 48 -9.00 4.42 13.72
C HIS A 48 -10.52 4.66 13.77
N THR A 49 -11.09 4.69 14.97
CA THR A 49 -12.54 4.87 15.18
C THR A 49 -13.00 6.25 14.73
N GLU A 50 -12.29 7.32 15.12
CA GLU A 50 -12.65 8.70 14.77
C GLU A 50 -12.55 8.93 13.26
N LEU A 51 -11.50 8.44 12.61
CA LEU A 51 -11.31 8.59 11.16
C LEU A 51 -12.39 7.83 10.37
N ARG A 52 -12.74 6.60 10.78
CA ARG A 52 -13.86 5.87 10.16
C ARG A 52 -15.17 6.62 10.35
N SER A 53 -15.50 7.05 11.56
CA SER A 53 -16.72 7.80 11.84
C SER A 53 -16.82 9.06 10.96
N ALA A 54 -15.72 9.79 10.86
CA ALA A 54 -15.66 11.00 10.07
C ALA A 54 -15.80 10.75 8.56
N LEU A 55 -15.10 9.73 8.02
CA LEU A 55 -15.23 9.34 6.62
C LEU A 55 -16.64 8.81 6.31
N SER A 56 -17.28 8.09 7.23
CA SER A 56 -18.67 7.66 7.09
C SER A 56 -19.64 8.83 7.05
N ALA A 57 -19.46 9.83 7.93
CA ALA A 57 -20.30 11.04 7.94
C ALA A 57 -20.12 11.86 6.65
N TRP A 58 -18.88 12.04 6.19
CA TRP A 58 -18.59 12.69 4.91
C TRP A 58 -19.20 11.90 3.74
N ALA A 59 -19.06 10.56 3.75
CA ALA A 59 -19.59 9.70 2.68
C ALA A 59 -21.12 9.78 2.61
N ALA A 60 -21.80 9.75 3.75
CA ALA A 60 -23.26 9.96 3.81
C ALA A 60 -23.66 11.34 3.26
N LEU A 61 -22.96 12.41 3.66
CA LEU A 61 -23.22 13.77 3.17
C LEU A 61 -23.03 13.90 1.66
N LYS A 62 -22.06 13.17 1.09
CA LYS A 62 -21.73 13.20 -0.35
C LYS A 62 -22.43 12.13 -1.17
N SER A 63 -23.28 11.29 -0.56
CA SER A 63 -23.83 10.09 -1.22
C SER A 63 -22.75 9.22 -1.85
N PHE A 64 -21.66 9.01 -1.11
CA PHE A 64 -20.48 8.26 -1.52
C PHE A 64 -20.41 6.89 -0.85
N PRO A 65 -19.92 5.83 -1.53
CA PRO A 65 -19.63 5.80 -2.95
C PRO A 65 -20.96 5.84 -3.72
N PRO A 66 -20.98 6.39 -4.94
CA PRO A 66 -22.21 6.37 -5.70
C PRO A 66 -22.53 4.92 -6.10
N THR A 67 -23.83 4.61 -6.27
CA THR A 67 -24.34 3.23 -6.44
C THR A 67 -23.67 2.48 -7.59
N GLU A 68 -23.33 3.18 -8.68
CA GLU A 68 -22.67 2.65 -9.86
C GLU A 68 -21.16 2.39 -9.67
N ALA A 69 -20.56 2.95 -8.63
CA ALA A 69 -19.13 2.84 -8.34
C ALA A 69 -18.86 2.54 -6.86
N PRO A 70 -19.38 1.41 -6.33
CA PRO A 70 -19.26 1.03 -4.92
C PRO A 70 -17.79 0.89 -4.49
N TYR A 71 -17.59 0.70 -3.19
CA TYR A 71 -16.29 0.30 -2.67
C TYR A 71 -15.81 -0.98 -3.36
N ASP A 72 -14.54 -1.01 -3.70
CA ASP A 72 -13.90 -2.18 -4.28
C ASP A 72 -13.55 -3.16 -3.15
N ASP A 73 -13.61 -4.47 -3.39
CA ASP A 73 -13.45 -5.49 -2.35
C ASP A 73 -12.09 -5.35 -1.64
N PHE A 74 -11.04 -5.11 -2.43
CA PHE A 74 -9.69 -4.81 -1.97
C PHE A 74 -9.19 -3.52 -2.61
N ALA A 75 -8.44 -2.70 -1.87
CA ALA A 75 -7.91 -1.44 -2.37
C ALA A 75 -6.38 -1.38 -2.32
N ILE A 76 -5.79 -0.74 -3.32
CA ILE A 76 -4.36 -0.52 -3.44
C ILE A 76 -4.15 0.98 -3.61
N HIS A 77 -3.41 1.60 -2.70
CA HIS A 77 -2.93 2.95 -2.95
C HIS A 77 -1.55 2.92 -3.62
N LEU A 78 -1.46 3.60 -4.76
CA LEU A 78 -0.23 3.79 -5.50
C LEU A 78 0.05 5.29 -5.69
N ARG A 79 1.10 5.79 -5.05
CA ARG A 79 1.65 7.11 -5.35
C ARG A 79 2.78 6.96 -6.34
N CYS A 80 2.58 7.43 -7.56
CA CYS A 80 3.55 7.25 -8.64
C CYS A 80 4.23 8.59 -9.02
N GLY A 81 3.51 9.69 -9.16
CA GLY A 81 4.06 10.93 -9.71
C GLY A 81 5.14 11.53 -8.82
N ASP A 82 4.85 11.69 -7.52
CA ASP A 82 5.86 12.18 -6.57
C ASP A 82 7.01 11.19 -6.37
N VAL A 83 6.76 9.88 -6.47
CA VAL A 83 7.82 8.85 -6.38
C VAL A 83 8.80 8.96 -7.55
N LEU A 84 8.30 9.26 -8.75
CA LEU A 84 9.10 9.39 -9.96
C LEU A 84 9.74 10.78 -10.07
N ALA A 85 9.07 11.82 -9.58
CA ALA A 85 9.52 13.20 -9.71
C ALA A 85 10.39 13.68 -8.53
N ARG A 86 10.24 13.08 -7.34
CA ARG A 86 10.88 13.54 -6.10
C ARG A 86 11.68 12.42 -5.44
N GLY A 87 12.93 12.71 -5.13
CA GLY A 87 13.85 11.84 -4.38
C GLY A 87 13.54 11.68 -2.90
N ILE A 88 12.27 11.68 -2.50
CA ILE A 88 11.88 11.57 -1.08
C ILE A 88 12.30 10.18 -0.58
N LYS A 89 13.21 10.16 0.40
CA LYS A 89 13.71 8.92 0.98
C LYS A 89 12.56 8.15 1.64
N GLY A 90 12.45 6.87 1.30
CA GLY A 90 11.40 5.98 1.79
C GLY A 90 10.14 5.93 0.92
N TYR A 91 9.94 6.85 -0.02
CA TYR A 91 8.84 6.76 -0.99
C TYR A 91 9.18 5.76 -2.10
N GLY A 92 8.17 5.03 -2.56
CA GLY A 92 8.38 4.01 -3.57
C GLY A 92 7.14 3.24 -3.98
N VAL A 93 7.31 2.43 -5.04
CA VAL A 93 6.34 1.45 -5.51
C VAL A 93 6.83 0.05 -5.13
N LEU A 94 5.91 -0.74 -4.59
CA LEU A 94 6.15 -2.13 -4.22
C LEU A 94 6.23 -3.03 -5.45
N PRO A 95 6.91 -4.19 -5.37
CA PRO A 95 6.82 -5.21 -6.41
C PRO A 95 5.35 -5.62 -6.63
N VAL A 96 4.90 -5.70 -7.89
CA VAL A 96 3.49 -6.03 -8.20
C VAL A 96 3.13 -7.42 -7.68
N GLY A 97 4.03 -8.39 -7.80
CA GLY A 97 3.82 -9.73 -7.23
C GLY A 97 3.58 -9.73 -5.72
N ALA A 98 4.24 -8.83 -4.98
CA ALA A 98 4.03 -8.69 -3.54
C ALA A 98 2.63 -8.11 -3.23
N MET A 99 2.17 -7.13 -4.02
CA MET A 99 0.80 -6.61 -3.88
C MET A 99 -0.25 -7.67 -4.26
N ILE A 100 -0.01 -8.42 -5.34
CA ILE A 100 -0.87 -9.54 -5.79
C ILE A 100 -1.03 -10.60 -4.69
N ALA A 101 0.04 -10.91 -3.96
CA ALA A 101 0.01 -11.90 -2.88
C ALA A 101 -0.86 -11.46 -1.69
N LEU A 102 -1.10 -10.15 -1.51
CA LEU A 102 -1.93 -9.61 -0.42
C LEU A 102 -3.42 -9.54 -0.79
N ILE A 103 -3.75 -9.57 -2.08
CA ILE A 103 -5.13 -9.62 -2.54
C ILE A 103 -5.73 -10.95 -2.05
N PRO A 104 -6.91 -10.96 -1.41
CA PRO A 104 -7.59 -12.20 -1.02
C PRO A 104 -8.17 -12.96 -2.24
N PRO A 105 -8.15 -14.30 -2.28
CA PRO A 105 -8.60 -15.10 -3.43
C PRO A 105 -10.08 -14.90 -3.78
N GLU A 106 -10.88 -14.49 -2.82
CA GLU A 106 -12.31 -14.26 -2.93
C GLU A 106 -12.68 -12.80 -3.28
N ALA A 107 -11.69 -11.91 -3.43
CA ALA A 107 -11.91 -10.56 -3.96
C ALA A 107 -12.39 -10.64 -5.42
N ARG A 108 -13.46 -9.91 -5.76
CA ARG A 108 -13.98 -9.83 -7.15
C ARG A 108 -13.53 -8.54 -7.82
N THR A 109 -13.33 -7.49 -7.03
CA THR A 109 -12.93 -6.16 -7.49
C THR A 109 -11.71 -5.66 -6.73
N VAL A 110 -10.80 -5.02 -7.46
CA VAL A 110 -9.61 -4.37 -6.89
C VAL A 110 -9.59 -2.91 -7.33
N GLY A 111 -9.62 -1.99 -6.38
CA GLY A 111 -9.50 -0.55 -6.64
C GLY A 111 -8.04 -0.12 -6.58
N ILE A 112 -7.51 0.48 -7.65
CA ILE A 112 -6.21 1.17 -7.60
C ILE A 112 -6.46 2.65 -7.41
N ILE A 113 -6.24 3.15 -6.18
CA ILE A 113 -6.38 4.55 -5.80
C ILE A 113 -5.06 5.25 -6.04
N THR A 114 -5.11 6.35 -6.78
CA THR A 114 -3.91 7.03 -7.28
C THR A 114 -4.23 8.46 -7.68
N GLN A 115 -3.20 9.30 -7.71
CA GLN A 115 -3.30 10.64 -8.28
C GLN A 115 -3.75 10.59 -9.74
N ASP A 116 -4.54 11.58 -10.15
CA ASP A 116 -4.85 11.76 -11.56
C ASP A 116 -3.58 12.06 -12.37
N TRP A 117 -3.39 11.26 -13.40
CA TRP A 117 -2.37 11.45 -14.43
C TRP A 117 -2.99 11.79 -15.78
N GLU A 118 -4.29 11.64 -16.00
CA GLU A 118 -4.91 11.88 -17.30
C GLU A 118 -4.84 13.35 -17.65
N SER A 119 -5.16 14.24 -16.70
CA SER A 119 -4.96 15.68 -16.90
C SER A 119 -3.49 16.11 -16.88
N LYS A 120 -2.59 15.29 -16.32
CA LYS A 120 -1.18 15.65 -16.07
C LYS A 120 -0.17 15.05 -17.04
N CYS A 121 -0.55 14.00 -17.77
CA CYS A 121 0.27 13.37 -18.81
C CYS A 121 0.11 14.17 -20.10
N GLN A 122 0.89 15.25 -20.22
CA GLN A 122 1.01 16.05 -21.43
C GLN A 122 2.34 15.74 -22.12
N PRO A 123 2.45 15.90 -23.46
CA PRO A 123 3.72 15.83 -24.17
C PRO A 123 4.77 16.72 -23.47
N GLY A 124 5.93 16.15 -23.10
CA GLY A 124 6.99 16.84 -22.35
C GLY A 124 6.91 16.75 -20.82
N LYS A 125 5.76 16.38 -20.22
CA LYS A 125 5.61 16.11 -18.77
C LYS A 125 5.72 14.62 -18.49
N SER A 126 6.95 14.17 -18.38
CA SER A 126 7.25 12.75 -18.59
C SER A 126 6.96 11.84 -17.40
N CYS A 127 6.99 12.33 -16.16
CA CYS A 127 6.76 11.49 -14.98
C CYS A 127 5.29 11.04 -14.82
N SER A 128 4.33 11.90 -15.14
CA SER A 128 2.90 11.56 -15.11
C SER A 128 2.54 10.47 -16.14
N CYS A 129 3.13 10.54 -17.33
CA CYS A 129 2.93 9.53 -18.36
C CYS A 129 3.56 8.18 -17.99
N GLN A 130 4.71 8.19 -17.31
CA GLN A 130 5.29 6.97 -16.76
C GLN A 130 4.43 6.37 -15.66
N CYS A 131 3.87 7.21 -14.79
CA CYS A 131 2.89 6.75 -13.81
C CYS A 131 1.71 6.02 -14.49
N LYS A 132 1.10 6.62 -15.51
CA LYS A 132 0.00 5.99 -16.27
C LYS A 132 0.39 4.60 -16.75
N ARG A 133 1.58 4.46 -17.36
CA ARG A 133 2.09 3.16 -17.83
C ARG A 133 2.27 2.15 -16.70
N ILE A 134 2.83 2.57 -15.57
CA ILE A 134 3.02 1.74 -14.38
C ILE A 134 1.67 1.24 -13.86
N VAL A 135 0.69 2.13 -13.70
CA VAL A 135 -0.61 1.76 -13.14
C VAL A 135 -1.39 0.85 -14.08
N ASN A 136 -1.41 1.15 -15.38
CA ASN A 136 -2.06 0.28 -16.37
C ASN A 136 -1.41 -1.10 -16.41
N SER A 137 -0.07 -1.18 -16.43
CA SER A 137 0.65 -2.47 -16.42
C SER A 137 0.35 -3.27 -15.15
N MET A 138 0.28 -2.59 -14.00
CA MET A 138 -0.08 -3.22 -12.73
C MET A 138 -1.53 -3.71 -12.75
N ALA A 139 -2.47 -2.93 -13.29
CA ALA A 139 -3.86 -3.33 -13.43
C ALA A 139 -4.00 -4.60 -14.27
N GLU A 140 -3.42 -4.59 -15.48
CA GLU A 140 -3.43 -5.75 -16.39
C GLU A 140 -2.87 -7.02 -15.74
N LEU A 141 -1.77 -6.90 -14.99
CA LEU A 141 -1.18 -8.04 -14.27
C LEU A 141 -2.07 -8.55 -13.14
N ILE A 142 -2.68 -7.66 -12.35
CA ILE A 142 -3.59 -8.07 -11.28
C ILE A 142 -4.82 -8.78 -11.86
N GLU A 143 -5.42 -8.24 -12.92
CA GLU A 143 -6.56 -8.88 -13.59
C GLU A 143 -6.20 -10.27 -14.10
N LYS A 144 -5.04 -10.40 -14.75
CA LYS A 144 -4.55 -11.67 -15.29
C LYS A 144 -4.30 -12.71 -14.19
N GLU A 145 -3.55 -12.35 -13.15
CA GLU A 145 -3.10 -13.30 -12.12
C GLU A 145 -4.19 -13.64 -11.10
N ARG A 146 -5.10 -12.70 -10.81
CA ARG A 146 -6.15 -12.88 -9.79
C ARG A 146 -7.54 -13.16 -10.38
N LYS A 147 -7.72 -13.00 -11.69
CA LYS A 147 -9.02 -13.14 -12.37
C LYS A 147 -10.10 -12.23 -11.75
N VAL A 148 -9.69 -11.02 -11.37
CA VAL A 148 -10.54 -9.99 -10.75
C VAL A 148 -10.76 -8.84 -11.71
N THR A 149 -11.79 -8.01 -11.48
CA THR A 149 -11.94 -6.73 -12.17
C THR A 149 -11.11 -5.66 -11.47
N VAL A 150 -10.18 -5.01 -12.19
CA VAL A 150 -9.43 -3.88 -11.63
C VAL A 150 -10.09 -2.58 -12.05
N LYS A 151 -10.30 -1.69 -11.08
CA LYS A 151 -10.83 -0.35 -11.32
C LYS A 151 -9.80 0.68 -10.90
N VAL A 152 -9.33 1.45 -11.86
CA VAL A 152 -8.44 2.56 -11.59
C VAL A 152 -9.26 3.75 -11.10
N ARG A 153 -9.01 4.17 -9.86
CA ARG A 153 -9.68 5.28 -9.18
C ARG A 153 -8.73 6.47 -9.13
N ALA A 154 -8.73 7.24 -10.21
CA ALA A 154 -7.94 8.46 -10.35
C ALA A 154 -8.70 9.71 -9.88
N ASP A 155 -9.60 9.56 -8.89
CA ASP A 155 -10.44 10.65 -8.39
C ASP A 155 -9.64 11.62 -7.50
N PHE A 156 -9.90 12.93 -7.64
CA PHE A 156 -9.14 13.99 -6.96
C PHE A 156 -9.64 14.33 -5.57
N GLU A 157 -10.85 13.92 -5.20
CA GLU A 157 -11.35 14.23 -3.87
C GLU A 157 -10.63 13.33 -2.87
N GLU A 158 -9.69 13.92 -2.14
CA GLU A 158 -8.85 13.25 -1.16
C GLU A 158 -9.66 12.36 -0.20
N LEU A 159 -10.87 12.79 0.16
CA LEU A 159 -11.76 12.08 1.06
C LEU A 159 -12.47 10.91 0.40
N ALA A 160 -12.77 11.01 -0.89
CA ALA A 160 -13.23 9.87 -1.67
C ALA A 160 -12.15 8.78 -1.72
N SER A 161 -10.91 9.17 -2.01
CA SER A 161 -9.76 8.29 -2.00
C SER A 161 -9.54 7.64 -0.62
N TRP A 162 -9.59 8.41 0.47
CA TRP A 162 -9.45 7.90 1.83
C TRP A 162 -10.60 6.96 2.22
N ALA A 163 -11.84 7.31 1.87
CA ALA A 163 -12.99 6.47 2.13
C ALA A 163 -12.88 5.13 1.36
N ARG A 164 -12.44 5.15 0.09
CA ARG A 164 -12.20 3.91 -0.68
C ARG A 164 -11.17 3.01 -0.01
N LEU A 165 -10.09 3.58 0.51
CA LEU A 165 -9.04 2.84 1.20
C LEU A 165 -9.51 2.31 2.58
N ALA A 166 -10.21 3.13 3.37
CA ALA A 166 -10.65 2.76 4.71
C ALA A 166 -11.83 1.78 4.71
N PHE A 167 -12.70 1.83 3.70
CA PHE A 167 -13.91 1.02 3.62
C PHE A 167 -13.85 -0.13 2.61
N ALA A 168 -12.69 -0.41 2.01
CA ALA A 168 -12.48 -1.65 1.27
C ALA A 168 -12.65 -2.85 2.23
N PRO A 169 -13.69 -3.70 2.03
CA PRO A 169 -14.12 -4.66 3.04
C PRO A 169 -13.08 -5.74 3.32
N MET A 170 -12.27 -6.11 2.32
CA MET A 170 -11.26 -7.15 2.45
C MET A 170 -9.87 -6.62 2.79
N GLY A 171 -9.70 -5.30 2.70
CA GLY A 171 -8.49 -4.62 3.12
C GLY A 171 -7.92 -3.64 2.10
N THR A 172 -6.83 -3.02 2.53
CA THR A 172 -6.07 -2.02 1.78
C THR A 172 -4.59 -2.32 1.88
N VAL A 173 -3.85 -2.22 0.78
CA VAL A 173 -2.40 -2.08 0.79
C VAL A 173 -1.98 -0.68 0.41
N CYS A 174 -1.05 -0.14 1.18
CA CYS A 174 -0.53 1.20 1.01
C CYS A 174 0.96 1.14 0.70
N SER A 175 1.31 1.58 -0.51
CA SER A 175 2.69 1.88 -0.87
C SER A 175 3.21 3.01 0.04
N PRO A 176 4.51 3.02 0.40
CA PRO A 176 5.07 3.97 1.36
C PRO A 176 4.73 5.42 1.01
N SER A 177 3.74 5.99 1.70
CA SER A 177 3.23 7.35 1.46
C SER A 177 2.38 7.79 2.64
N THR A 178 2.69 8.95 3.21
CA THR A 178 1.92 9.51 4.33
C THR A 178 0.44 9.72 4.00
N PHE A 179 0.10 9.91 2.72
CA PHE A 179 -1.27 10.04 2.23
C PHE A 179 -2.14 8.81 2.56
N CYS A 180 -1.65 7.60 2.31
CA CYS A 180 -2.44 6.39 2.51
C CYS A 180 -2.23 5.76 3.89
N LEU A 181 -1.30 6.28 4.70
CA LEU A 181 -1.05 5.78 6.06
C LEU A 181 -2.34 5.81 6.89
N TYR A 182 -2.95 6.99 6.99
CA TYR A 182 -4.14 7.22 7.80
C TYR A 182 -5.33 6.35 7.40
N PRO A 183 -5.77 6.31 6.12
CA PRO A 183 -6.86 5.42 5.76
C PRO A 183 -6.51 3.93 5.86
N THR A 184 -5.22 3.55 5.77
CA THR A 184 -4.78 2.17 6.03
C THR A 184 -4.92 1.79 7.50
N LEU A 185 -4.61 2.71 8.41
CA LEU A 185 -4.86 2.53 9.84
C LEU A 185 -6.37 2.40 10.12
N ALA A 186 -7.21 3.13 9.38
CA ALA A 186 -8.67 3.03 9.47
C ALA A 186 -9.28 1.81 8.75
N ALA A 187 -8.50 1.03 7.99
CA ALA A 187 -9.05 -0.06 7.19
C ALA A 187 -9.47 -1.26 8.04
N ALA A 188 -10.39 -2.08 7.53
CA ALA A 188 -10.75 -3.35 8.16
C ALA A 188 -9.53 -4.29 8.26
N ARG A 189 -8.68 -4.25 7.22
CA ARG A 189 -7.38 -4.91 7.18
C ARG A 189 -6.39 -4.06 6.38
N GLY A 190 -5.52 -3.34 7.07
CA GLY A 190 -4.52 -2.47 6.49
C GLY A 190 -3.16 -3.16 6.36
N PHE A 191 -2.50 -2.98 5.22
CA PHE A 191 -1.12 -3.39 4.98
C PHE A 191 -0.28 -2.15 4.64
N TRP A 192 0.62 -1.79 5.53
CA TRP A 192 1.55 -0.69 5.34
C TRP A 192 2.92 -1.23 4.98
N ALA A 193 3.38 -0.90 3.79
CA ALA A 193 4.72 -1.31 3.38
C ALA A 193 5.80 -0.38 3.95
N LEU A 194 6.82 -0.99 4.52
CA LEU A 194 8.03 -0.34 4.96
C LEU A 194 9.20 -0.72 4.06
N ASP A 195 9.95 0.30 3.65
CA ASP A 195 11.34 0.13 3.27
C ASP A 195 12.19 -0.15 4.51
N LYS A 196 13.32 -0.86 4.32
CA LYS A 196 14.32 -1.17 5.35
C LYS A 196 14.75 0.05 6.18
N SER A 197 14.64 1.24 5.60
CA SER A 197 15.02 2.47 6.26
C SER A 197 14.01 2.98 7.32
N ASN A 198 12.77 2.45 7.34
CA ASN A 198 11.69 2.74 8.30
C ASN A 198 11.47 4.24 8.66
N ASN A 199 11.87 5.17 7.79
CA ASN A 199 11.92 6.59 8.16
C ASN A 199 10.55 7.28 8.11
N LEU A 200 9.57 6.67 7.45
CA LEU A 200 8.25 7.28 7.24
C LEU A 200 7.24 6.89 8.30
N PHE A 201 7.50 5.83 9.06
CA PHE A 201 6.64 5.46 10.16
C PHE A 201 7.41 4.63 11.20
N PRO A 202 8.31 5.25 11.98
CA PRO A 202 9.20 4.54 12.89
C PRO A 202 8.48 3.65 13.91
N ALA A 203 7.25 4.03 14.28
CA ALA A 203 6.41 3.28 15.23
C ALA A 203 5.54 2.20 14.59
N GLY A 204 5.71 1.89 13.30
CA GLY A 204 4.84 0.99 12.56
C GLY A 204 4.66 -0.39 13.23
N GLU A 205 5.75 -1.01 13.67
CA GLU A 205 5.70 -2.32 14.35
C GLU A 205 4.90 -2.25 15.65
N LYS A 206 5.20 -1.26 16.51
CA LYS A 206 4.45 -1.01 17.74
C LYS A 206 2.96 -0.79 17.47
N VAL A 207 2.62 -0.07 16.40
CA VAL A 207 1.22 0.15 16.01
C VAL A 207 0.56 -1.15 15.53
N SER A 208 1.28 -1.98 14.77
CA SER A 208 0.80 -3.31 14.36
C SER A 208 0.54 -4.24 15.54
N GLU A 209 1.35 -4.16 16.60
CA GLU A 209 1.11 -4.90 17.85
C GLU A 209 -0.16 -4.44 18.59
N MET A 210 -0.46 -3.14 18.56
CA MET A 210 -1.65 -2.57 19.22
C MET A 210 -2.92 -2.70 18.40
N MET A 211 -2.81 -2.88 17.08
CA MET A 211 -3.93 -2.92 16.16
C MET A 211 -3.88 -4.16 15.27
N PRO A 212 -4.64 -5.22 15.61
CA PRO A 212 -4.67 -6.46 14.82
C PRO A 212 -5.09 -6.28 13.35
N SER A 213 -5.85 -5.22 13.05
CA SER A 213 -6.24 -4.89 11.68
C SER A 213 -5.10 -4.26 10.87
N PHE A 214 -4.03 -3.77 11.50
CA PHE A 214 -2.94 -3.08 10.84
C PHE A 214 -1.68 -3.94 10.80
N ASN A 215 -1.19 -4.20 9.60
CA ASN A 215 -0.07 -5.09 9.34
C ASN A 215 1.06 -4.30 8.68
N VAL A 216 2.25 -4.39 9.26
CA VAL A 216 3.46 -3.87 8.64
C VAL A 216 4.10 -4.94 7.80
N ILE A 217 4.37 -4.63 6.52
CA ILE A 217 5.06 -5.52 5.60
C ILE A 217 6.41 -4.92 5.23
N SER A 218 7.50 -5.64 5.51
CA SER A 218 8.83 -5.24 5.09
C SER A 218 9.12 -5.82 3.71
N MET A 219 9.34 -4.97 2.72
CA MET A 219 9.69 -5.42 1.38
C MET A 219 10.56 -4.40 0.65
N PRO A 220 11.46 -4.83 -0.25
CA PRO A 220 12.26 -3.90 -1.03
C PRO A 220 11.35 -3.08 -1.95
N ILE A 221 11.58 -1.77 -1.98
CA ILE A 221 10.95 -0.89 -2.97
C ILE A 221 11.48 -1.27 -4.37
N ALA A 222 10.59 -1.65 -5.28
CA ALA A 222 10.93 -1.99 -6.66
C ALA A 222 11.27 -0.74 -7.48
N ILE A 223 10.48 0.32 -7.31
CA ILE A 223 10.71 1.62 -7.96
C ILE A 223 10.74 2.72 -6.91
N SER A 224 11.87 3.44 -6.87
CA SER A 224 12.01 4.76 -6.27
C SER A 224 12.70 5.70 -7.25
N TYR A 225 12.61 7.01 -7.00
CA TYR A 225 13.45 8.01 -7.68
C TYR A 225 14.92 7.58 -7.72
N ASN A 226 15.49 7.15 -6.59
CA ASN A 226 16.89 6.73 -6.52
C ASN A 226 17.18 5.49 -7.37
N SER A 227 16.25 4.55 -7.48
CA SER A 227 16.42 3.37 -8.34
C SER A 227 16.37 3.68 -9.84
N LEU A 228 15.78 4.82 -10.21
CA LEU A 228 15.65 5.28 -11.59
C LEU A 228 16.77 6.24 -12.00
N HIS A 229 17.23 7.09 -11.07
CA HIS A 229 18.23 8.13 -11.33
C HIS A 229 19.63 7.81 -10.76
N GLY A 230 19.74 6.87 -9.81
CA GLY A 230 20.96 6.57 -9.06
C GLY A 230 22.03 5.78 -9.80
N GLY A 231 21.74 5.25 -10.99
CA GLY A 231 22.74 4.61 -11.87
C GLY A 231 23.70 5.58 -12.57
N HIS A 232 23.45 6.89 -12.52
CA HIS A 232 24.26 7.90 -13.23
C HIS A 232 24.87 8.98 -12.33
N ARG A 233 24.66 8.95 -11.01
CA ARG A 233 25.18 9.99 -10.10
C ARG A 233 26.52 9.67 -9.44
N ARG A 234 27.17 8.55 -9.73
CA ARG A 234 28.52 8.29 -9.20
C ARG A 234 29.61 9.16 -9.86
N GLY A 235 29.29 9.92 -10.91
CA GLY A 235 30.23 10.83 -11.60
C GLY A 235 29.90 12.33 -11.59
N LEU A 236 28.78 12.77 -10.99
CA LEU A 236 28.31 14.18 -11.11
C LEU A 236 28.26 14.94 -9.78
N ARG A 237 28.76 14.37 -8.69
CA ARG A 237 28.96 15.12 -7.43
C ARG A 237 30.22 15.99 -7.43
N GLU A 238 31.06 15.89 -8.47
CA GLU A 238 32.29 16.69 -8.64
C GLU A 238 32.13 17.90 -9.56
N LEU A 239 31.00 18.09 -10.25
CA LEU A 239 30.77 19.24 -11.13
C LEU A 239 29.53 19.99 -10.64
N GLY A 240 29.75 21.23 -10.19
CA GLY A 240 28.87 21.93 -9.27
C GLY A 240 27.45 22.22 -9.75
N GLY A 241 26.51 22.18 -8.80
CA GLY A 241 25.51 23.23 -8.58
C GLY A 241 24.51 23.61 -9.68
N GLY A 242 24.35 22.83 -10.75
CA GLY A 242 23.32 23.08 -11.77
C GLY A 242 21.92 22.57 -11.35
N ASN A 243 20.87 23.34 -11.67
CA ASN A 243 19.48 22.91 -11.59
C ASN A 243 19.31 21.60 -12.39
N ILE A 244 19.11 20.49 -11.70
CA ILE A 244 18.95 19.18 -12.32
C ILE A 244 17.56 19.15 -12.97
N ASP A 245 17.53 19.08 -14.29
CA ASP A 245 16.30 18.84 -15.05
C ASP A 245 15.64 17.55 -14.56
N ASN A 246 14.52 17.66 -13.82
CA ASN A 246 13.75 16.54 -13.28
C ASN A 246 12.90 15.85 -14.38
N SER A 247 13.40 15.78 -15.60
CA SER A 247 12.70 15.14 -16.71
C SER A 247 12.85 13.62 -16.61
N CYS A 248 11.75 12.93 -16.31
CA CYS A 248 11.70 11.47 -16.40
C CYS A 248 11.87 11.05 -17.88
N SER A 249 13.07 10.77 -18.38
CA SER A 249 13.25 10.45 -19.82
C SER A 249 12.40 9.25 -20.30
N ASN A 250 11.96 9.24 -21.56
CA ASN A 250 11.05 8.22 -22.12
C ASN A 250 11.54 6.77 -21.95
N GLY A 251 12.85 6.53 -21.89
CA GLY A 251 13.43 5.19 -21.68
C GLY A 251 13.26 4.63 -20.26
N MET A 252 12.99 5.47 -19.26
CA MET A 252 12.81 5.01 -17.88
C MET A 252 11.52 4.19 -17.70
N GLY A 253 10.47 4.48 -18.47
CA GLY A 253 9.18 3.80 -18.35
C GLY A 253 9.27 2.30 -18.62
N GLU A 254 10.00 1.88 -19.66
CA GLU A 254 10.16 0.45 -19.96
C GLU A 254 11.01 -0.28 -18.93
N SER A 255 12.08 0.34 -18.43
CA SER A 255 12.91 -0.23 -17.36
C SER A 255 12.13 -0.36 -16.05
N ALA A 256 11.32 0.64 -15.71
CA ALA A 256 10.44 0.61 -14.55
C ALA A 256 9.39 -0.50 -14.65
N VAL A 257 8.70 -0.61 -15.80
CA VAL A 257 7.73 -1.68 -16.05
C VAL A 257 8.42 -3.05 -15.97
N LYS A 258 9.56 -3.25 -16.64
CA LYS A 258 10.32 -4.51 -16.54
C LYS A 258 10.73 -4.86 -15.10
N LYS A 259 11.12 -3.87 -14.29
CA LYS A 259 11.42 -4.09 -12.86
C LYS A 259 10.18 -4.48 -12.06
N LEU A 260 9.04 -3.84 -12.30
CA LEU A 260 7.76 -4.17 -11.65
C LEU A 260 7.25 -5.56 -11.98
N THR A 261 7.43 -5.97 -13.25
CA THR A 261 6.92 -7.24 -13.77
C THR A 261 7.91 -8.40 -13.62
N SER A 262 9.16 -8.13 -13.23
CA SER A 262 10.13 -9.20 -13.01
C SER A 262 9.67 -10.11 -11.86
N THR A 263 9.26 -11.31 -12.23
CA THR A 263 8.76 -12.39 -11.35
C THR A 263 9.83 -12.92 -10.38
N ALA A 264 11.09 -12.48 -10.53
CA ALA A 264 12.23 -12.89 -9.72
C ALA A 264 12.13 -12.54 -8.22
N TRP A 265 11.06 -11.85 -7.79
CA TRP A 265 10.88 -11.37 -6.42
C TRP A 265 9.67 -11.96 -5.69
N LEU A 266 8.98 -12.95 -6.25
CA LEU A 266 8.08 -13.75 -5.43
C LEU A 266 8.99 -14.57 -4.48
N PRO A 267 9.08 -14.27 -3.16
CA PRO A 267 9.61 -15.29 -2.26
C PRO A 267 8.77 -16.55 -2.49
N PRO A 268 9.38 -17.75 -2.47
CA PRO A 268 8.60 -18.98 -2.61
C PRO A 268 7.45 -18.88 -1.60
N LEU A 269 6.22 -18.85 -2.12
CA LEU A 269 5.02 -18.96 -1.30
C LEU A 269 5.23 -20.25 -0.53
N CYS A 270 5.56 -20.14 0.76
CA CYS A 270 5.62 -21.30 1.62
C CYS A 270 4.24 -21.91 1.51
N LYS A 271 4.16 -23.10 0.90
CA LYS A 271 2.98 -23.94 0.99
C LYS A 271 2.83 -24.26 2.46
N GLY A 272 2.09 -23.44 3.18
CA GLY A 272 1.65 -23.78 4.53
C GLY A 272 0.75 -24.98 4.37
N GLU A 273 1.19 -26.12 4.88
CA GLU A 273 0.28 -27.20 5.22
C GLU A 273 -0.79 -26.60 6.15
N ALA A 274 -2.05 -26.97 5.92
CA ALA A 274 -3.17 -26.57 6.75
C ALA A 274 -2.99 -27.15 8.17
N GLY A 275 -2.27 -26.41 9.01
CA GLY A 275 -2.15 -26.65 10.44
C GLY A 275 -3.20 -25.83 11.19
N ASP A 276 -3.78 -26.46 12.22
CA ASP A 276 -4.91 -26.00 13.02
C ASP A 276 -4.90 -24.51 13.39
N ALA A 277 -6.11 -23.94 13.36
CA ALA A 277 -6.42 -22.57 13.68
C ALA A 277 -5.97 -22.19 15.10
N GLY A 278 -4.92 -21.35 15.20
CA GLY A 278 -4.45 -20.94 16.51
C GLY A 278 -3.33 -19.91 16.61
N ASP A 279 -2.84 -19.27 15.53
CA ASP A 279 -1.97 -18.09 15.67
C ASP A 279 -1.86 -17.32 14.34
N ASN A 280 -2.41 -16.11 14.25
CA ASN A 280 -2.47 -15.30 13.02
C ASN A 280 -1.24 -14.35 12.88
N ARG A 281 -0.03 -14.82 13.21
CA ARG A 281 1.22 -14.07 12.99
C ARG A 281 1.94 -14.57 11.74
N VAL A 282 1.71 -13.93 10.60
CA VAL A 282 2.58 -14.08 9.42
C VAL A 282 3.86 -13.27 9.66
N ARG A 283 4.83 -13.86 10.35
CA ARG A 283 6.22 -13.37 10.39
C ARG A 283 6.97 -13.95 9.19
N LEU A 284 7.16 -13.15 8.14
CA LEU A 284 8.15 -13.46 7.10
C LEU A 284 9.56 -13.15 7.64
N HIS A 285 10.07 -13.99 8.53
CA HIS A 285 11.50 -13.98 8.84
C HIS A 285 12.27 -14.61 7.69
N GLY A 286 13.32 -13.93 7.22
CA GLY A 286 14.25 -14.47 6.25
C GLY A 286 14.96 -15.72 6.79
N GLY A 287 14.45 -16.89 6.43
CA GLY A 287 15.11 -18.18 6.59
C GLY A 287 15.51 -18.70 5.22
N GLY A 288 16.80 -18.97 5.02
CA GLY A 288 17.33 -19.52 3.79
C GLY A 288 16.67 -20.86 3.43
N CYS A 289 16.22 -20.98 2.18
CA CYS A 289 15.91 -22.29 1.60
C CYS A 289 17.24 -23.06 1.45
N ALA A 290 17.41 -24.13 2.21
CA ALA A 290 18.53 -25.05 2.03
C ALA A 290 18.41 -25.77 0.67
N PRO A 291 19.52 -26.00 -0.05
CA PRO A 291 19.49 -26.84 -1.25
C PRO A 291 19.31 -28.30 -0.83
N MET A 292 18.38 -29.00 -1.50
CA MET A 292 18.21 -30.45 -1.37
C MET A 292 19.53 -31.17 -1.71
N GLY A 293 20.19 -31.70 -0.68
CA GLY A 293 21.27 -32.66 -0.82
C GLY A 293 20.72 -34.04 -1.19
N HIS A 294 21.40 -34.71 -2.13
CA HIS A 294 21.16 -36.09 -2.53
C HIS A 294 21.04 -37.05 -1.33
N ALA A 295 19.88 -37.67 -1.15
CA ALA A 295 19.75 -38.87 -0.35
C ALA A 295 20.05 -40.11 -1.21
N ARG A 296 21.19 -40.73 -0.92
CA ARG A 296 21.61 -42.03 -1.42
C ARG A 296 20.59 -43.11 -1.02
N ARG A 297 20.37 -44.01 -1.99
CA ARG A 297 19.75 -45.32 -1.88
C ARG A 297 20.43 -46.13 -0.77
N ILE A 298 19.69 -46.46 0.30
CA ILE A 298 20.07 -47.54 1.22
C ILE A 298 19.31 -48.78 0.77
N THR A 299 20.05 -49.78 0.32
CA THR A 299 19.55 -51.12 0.01
C THR A 299 19.42 -51.94 1.29
N ASN A 300 18.31 -52.68 1.41
CA ASN A 300 18.13 -53.76 2.35
C ASN A 300 19.20 -54.85 2.14
N GLU A 301 19.84 -55.30 3.22
CA GLU A 301 20.28 -56.68 3.35
C GLU A 301 19.91 -57.21 4.74
N SER A 302 19.00 -58.17 4.69
CA SER A 302 18.73 -59.17 5.70
C SER A 302 19.89 -60.16 5.82
N SER A 303 20.33 -60.49 7.04
CA SER A 303 20.66 -61.88 7.43
C SER A 303 20.90 -62.03 8.93
N ALA A 304 20.28 -63.09 9.45
CA ALA A 304 20.38 -63.72 10.75
C ALA A 304 21.75 -63.74 11.44
N ARG A 305 21.78 -63.50 12.75
CA ARG A 305 21.82 -64.50 13.83
C ARG A 305 21.56 -63.83 15.18
#